data_AF-A0A553XZ35-F1
#
_entry.id   AF-A0A553XZ35-F1
#
_cell.length_a   1.000
_cell.length_b   1.000
_cell.length_c   1.000
_cell.angle_alpha   90.00
_cell.angle_beta   90.00
_cell.angle_gamma   90.00
#
_symmetry.space_group_name_H-M   'P 1'
#
loop_
_entity.id
_entity.type
_entity.pdbx_description
1 polymer ?
#
loop_
_entity_poly.entity_id
_entity_poly.type
_entity_poly.pdbx_seq_one_letter_code
_entity_poly.pdbx_strand_id
1 'polypeptide(L)'
;MTDPGTPVGGSALPPPPPPLPPEAQTTGGPVPHSADEALEIGRNHFPPVGSPGGPTGLFVHEFDEGYLIHAGWPLPEDPSAPPAQPGGSNVVIAKEDGEVTFLPNFPPPEAVKLYHRLRANRPG
;
A
#
# COMPACT_ATOMS: atom_id res chain seq x y z
N MET A 1 -26.10 66.17 -14.55
CA MET A 1 -25.42 66.25 -13.24
C MET A 1 -25.39 64.82 -12.70
N THR A 2 -24.19 64.22 -12.68
CA THR A 2 -23.72 63.04 -11.91
C THR A 2 -24.44 61.68 -12.00
N ASP A 3 -23.76 60.71 -12.63
CA ASP A 3 -23.47 59.38 -12.06
C ASP A 3 -22.27 59.55 -11.08
N PRO A 4 -22.16 58.85 -9.91
CA PRO A 4 -21.65 57.47 -9.89
C PRO A 4 -22.15 56.51 -8.78
N GLY A 5 -22.32 55.24 -9.17
CA GLY A 5 -21.49 54.14 -8.65
C GLY A 5 -21.91 53.39 -7.38
N THR A 6 -22.26 52.11 -7.54
CA THR A 6 -21.50 51.01 -6.90
C THR A 6 -21.76 49.68 -7.64
N PRO A 7 -20.74 49.01 -8.19
CA PRO A 7 -20.92 47.69 -8.78
C PRO A 7 -21.01 46.60 -7.69
N VAL A 8 -21.84 45.62 -8.00
CA VAL A 8 -22.01 44.32 -7.34
C VAL A 8 -20.68 43.73 -6.87
N GLY A 9 -20.67 43.30 -5.61
CA GLY A 9 -19.51 42.65 -4.97
C GLY A 9 -18.98 41.50 -5.81
N GLY A 10 -17.78 41.68 -6.35
CA GLY A 10 -17.03 40.60 -6.97
C GLY A 10 -16.76 39.54 -5.91
N SER A 11 -17.33 38.36 -6.10
CA SER A 11 -16.83 37.16 -5.44
C SER A 11 -15.42 36.94 -5.97
N ALA A 12 -14.42 37.45 -5.25
CA ALA A 12 -13.04 37.07 -5.47
C ALA A 12 -12.99 35.55 -5.28
N LEU A 13 -12.65 34.82 -6.35
CA LEU A 13 -12.32 33.41 -6.23
C LEU A 13 -11.24 33.26 -5.14
N PRO A 14 -11.33 32.25 -4.26
CA PRO A 14 -10.24 31.98 -3.34
C PRO A 14 -8.94 31.80 -4.15
N PRO A 15 -7.78 32.23 -3.62
CA PRO A 15 -6.52 31.97 -4.29
C PRO A 15 -6.40 30.47 -4.58
N PRO A 16 -5.80 30.08 -5.72
CA PRO A 16 -5.56 28.68 -5.99
C PRO A 16 -4.78 28.08 -4.80
N PRO A 17 -5.10 26.86 -4.36
CA PRO A 17 -4.31 26.20 -3.34
C PRO A 17 -2.83 26.19 -3.78
N PRO A 18 -1.89 26.28 -2.83
CA PRO A 18 -0.47 26.14 -3.17
C PRO A 18 -0.26 24.84 -3.96
N PRO A 19 0.70 24.81 -4.90
CA PRO A 19 1.03 23.57 -5.59
C PRO A 19 1.31 22.51 -4.54
N LEU A 20 0.62 21.37 -4.64
CA LEU A 20 0.84 20.27 -3.72
C LEU A 20 2.33 19.86 -3.80
N PRO A 21 2.95 19.49 -2.66
CA PRO A 21 4.29 18.92 -2.70
C PRO A 21 4.30 17.73 -3.68
N PRO A 22 5.44 17.46 -4.36
CA PRO A 22 5.55 16.39 -5.35
C PRO A 22 5.02 15.03 -4.88
N GLU A 23 5.03 14.79 -3.56
CA GLU A 23 4.54 13.59 -2.88
C GLU A 23 3.04 13.35 -3.05
N ALA A 24 2.23 14.38 -3.28
CA ALA A 24 0.78 14.24 -3.41
C ALA A 24 0.31 13.94 -4.85
N GLN A 25 1.24 13.83 -5.80
CA GLN A 25 0.93 13.59 -7.22
C GLN A 25 1.05 12.13 -7.65
N THR A 26 1.41 11.22 -6.74
CA THR A 26 1.49 9.79 -7.05
C THR A 26 0.14 9.16 -6.73
N THR A 27 -0.57 8.67 -7.73
CA THR A 27 -1.78 7.82 -7.59
C THR A 27 -1.42 6.41 -7.05
N GLY A 28 -0.32 6.30 -6.29
CA GLY A 28 0.33 5.10 -5.78
C GLY A 28 1.10 5.44 -4.49
N GLY A 29 1.45 4.42 -3.72
CA GLY A 29 2.15 4.59 -2.44
C GLY A 29 3.58 5.12 -2.60
N PRO A 30 4.33 5.29 -1.49
CA PRO A 30 5.76 5.57 -1.57
C PRO A 30 6.47 4.49 -2.40
N VAL A 31 7.28 4.91 -3.38
CA VAL A 31 8.02 4.00 -4.27
C VAL A 31 9.25 3.46 -3.53
N PRO A 32 9.33 2.14 -3.26
CA PRO A 32 10.48 1.58 -2.57
C PRO A 32 11.71 1.51 -3.49
N HIS A 33 12.84 2.02 -3.00
CA HIS A 33 14.15 1.94 -3.65
C HIS A 33 15.00 0.76 -3.15
N SER A 34 14.53 0.06 -2.11
CA SER A 34 15.20 -1.11 -1.54
C SER A 34 14.22 -2.06 -0.87
N ALA A 35 14.68 -3.29 -0.59
CA ALA A 35 13.91 -4.27 0.15
C ALA A 35 13.61 -3.83 1.60
N ASP A 36 14.54 -3.12 2.25
CA ASP A 36 14.35 -2.61 3.61
C ASP A 36 13.28 -1.51 3.64
N GLU A 37 13.30 -0.60 2.67
CA GLU A 37 12.29 0.44 2.50
C GLU A 37 10.91 -0.16 2.19
N ALA A 38 10.86 -1.15 1.29
CA ALA A 38 9.63 -1.89 1.02
C ALA A 38 9.08 -2.58 2.28
N LEU A 39 9.95 -3.14 3.11
CA LEU A 39 9.56 -3.75 4.39
C LEU A 39 9.05 -2.69 5.38
N GLU A 40 9.65 -1.50 5.41
CA GLU A 40 9.17 -0.36 6.21
C GLU A 40 7.79 0.12 5.78
N ILE A 41 7.57 0.31 4.48
CA ILE A 41 6.26 0.64 3.92
C ILE A 41 5.25 -0.47 4.24
N GLY A 42 5.66 -1.72 4.02
CA GLY A 42 4.85 -2.92 4.23
C GLY A 42 4.35 -3.09 5.66
N ARG A 43 5.13 -2.68 6.68
CA ARG A 43 4.76 -2.78 8.10
C ARG A 43 3.40 -2.16 8.43
N ASN A 44 2.99 -1.12 7.69
CA ASN A 44 1.70 -0.46 7.91
C ASN A 44 0.49 -1.32 7.56
N HIS A 45 0.70 -2.44 6.85
CA HIS A 45 -0.36 -3.35 6.41
C HIS A 45 -0.47 -4.62 7.25
N PHE A 46 0.37 -4.78 8.28
CA PHE A 46 0.37 -5.93 9.17
C PHE A 46 0.19 -5.52 10.62
N PRO A 47 -0.34 -6.41 11.48
CA PRO A 47 -0.25 -6.20 12.93
C PRO A 47 1.21 -6.07 13.38
N PRO A 48 1.49 -5.33 14.46
CA PRO A 48 2.84 -5.19 14.98
C PRO A 48 3.47 -6.55 15.30
N VAL A 49 4.74 -6.73 14.92
CA VAL A 49 5.51 -7.95 15.22
C VAL A 49 5.60 -8.14 16.74
N GLY A 50 5.29 -9.35 17.20
CA GLY A 50 5.29 -9.70 18.63
C GLY A 50 4.06 -9.23 19.41
N SER A 51 3.07 -8.60 18.76
CA SER A 51 1.78 -8.34 19.41
C SER A 51 1.00 -9.65 19.68
N PRO A 52 0.10 -9.69 20.68
CA PRO A 52 -0.73 -10.87 20.94
C PRO A 52 -1.54 -11.27 19.69
N GLY A 53 -1.32 -12.49 19.20
CA GLY A 53 -1.94 -12.98 17.95
C GLY A 53 -1.37 -12.36 16.66
N GLY A 54 -0.32 -11.54 16.77
CA GLY A 54 0.39 -10.93 15.65
C GLY A 54 1.47 -11.82 15.04
N PRO A 55 2.16 -11.32 14.00
CA PRO A 55 3.24 -12.07 13.36
C PRO A 55 4.47 -12.18 14.28
N THR A 56 5.20 -13.29 14.14
CA THR A 56 6.52 -13.48 14.77
C THR A 56 7.62 -12.74 14.01
N GLY A 57 7.38 -12.40 12.74
CA GLY A 57 8.28 -11.60 11.92
C GLY A 57 7.62 -11.21 10.61
N LEU A 58 8.18 -10.18 9.96
CA LEU A 58 7.86 -9.79 8.60
C LEU A 58 9.09 -10.01 7.73
N PHE A 59 8.87 -10.46 6.51
CA PHE A 59 9.92 -10.81 5.56
C PHE A 59 9.61 -10.17 4.22
N VAL A 60 10.67 -9.82 3.49
CA VAL A 60 10.58 -9.25 2.15
C VAL A 60 11.22 -10.21 1.15
N HIS A 61 10.53 -10.43 0.05
CA HIS A 61 11.04 -11.12 -1.12
C HIS A 61 11.00 -10.17 -2.31
N GLU A 62 12.18 -9.71 -2.73
CA GLU A 62 12.33 -8.88 -3.92
C GLU A 62 12.17 -9.72 -5.19
N PHE A 63 11.46 -9.20 -6.18
CA PHE A 63 11.32 -9.77 -7.51
C PHE A 63 11.40 -8.65 -8.58
N ASP A 64 11.18 -9.01 -9.85
CA ASP A 64 11.40 -8.13 -11.00
C ASP A 64 10.48 -6.89 -11.02
N GLU A 65 9.20 -7.03 -10.65
CA GLU A 65 8.23 -5.92 -10.69
C GLU A 65 7.95 -5.28 -9.33
N GLY A 66 8.42 -5.86 -8.22
CA GLY A 66 8.00 -5.44 -6.89
C GLY A 66 8.74 -6.10 -5.73
N TYR A 67 8.20 -5.87 -4.54
CA TYR A 67 8.61 -6.50 -3.29
C TYR A 67 7.39 -7.16 -2.65
N LEU A 68 7.49 -8.46 -2.36
CA LEU A 68 6.47 -9.21 -1.65
C LEU A 68 6.80 -9.22 -0.16
N ILE A 69 5.94 -8.61 0.64
CA ILE A 69 5.98 -8.63 2.10
C ILE A 69 5.06 -9.74 2.60
N HIS A 70 5.58 -10.60 3.45
CA HIS A 70 4.81 -11.68 4.06
C HIS A 70 5.12 -11.82 5.55
N ALA A 71 4.11 -12.27 6.29
CA ALA A 71 4.18 -12.49 7.73
C ALA A 71 4.53 -13.94 8.05
N GLY A 72 5.48 -14.13 8.98
CA GLY A 72 5.62 -15.38 9.71
C GLY A 72 4.62 -15.38 10.87
N TRP A 73 3.74 -16.38 10.92
CA TRP A 73 2.79 -16.56 12.01
C TRP A 73 3.26 -17.67 12.95
N PRO A 74 2.99 -17.56 14.26
CA PRO A 74 3.30 -18.64 15.17
C PRO A 74 2.51 -19.89 14.76
N LEU A 75 3.10 -21.06 14.97
CA LEU A 75 2.35 -22.31 14.86
C LEU A 75 1.23 -22.28 15.91
N PRO A 76 0.01 -22.71 15.55
CA PRO A 76 -1.06 -22.84 16.53
C PRO A 76 -0.66 -23.85 17.59
N GLU A 77 -0.99 -23.56 18.86
CA GLU A 77 -0.73 -24.47 19.98
C GLU A 77 -1.45 -25.81 19.79
N ASP A 78 -2.64 -25.78 19.20
CA ASP A 78 -3.40 -26.94 18.76
C ASP A 78 -3.57 -26.91 17.23
N PRO A 79 -2.87 -27.78 16.47
CA PRO A 79 -3.00 -27.88 15.02
C PRO A 79 -4.37 -28.33 14.53
N SER A 80 -5.20 -28.93 15.40
CA SER A 80 -6.55 -29.38 15.08
C SER A 80 -7.61 -28.29 15.31
N ALA A 81 -7.26 -27.23 16.05
CA ALA A 81 -8.12 -26.08 16.21
C ALA A 81 -8.15 -25.26 14.91
N PRO A 82 -9.31 -24.72 14.50
CA PRO A 82 -9.39 -23.80 13.39
C PRO A 82 -8.54 -22.55 13.70
N PRO A 83 -7.89 -21.95 12.69
CA PRO A 83 -7.10 -20.74 12.90
C PRO A 83 -8.00 -19.62 13.44
N ALA A 84 -7.51 -18.90 14.46
CA ALA A 84 -8.27 -17.86 15.15
C ALA A 84 -8.64 -16.68 14.23
N GLN A 85 -7.85 -16.45 13.18
CA GLN A 85 -8.17 -15.52 12.09
C GLN A 85 -7.93 -16.24 10.76
N PRO A 86 -8.82 -16.08 9.76
CA PRO A 86 -8.56 -16.58 8.41
C PRO A 86 -7.20 -16.05 7.94
N GLY A 87 -6.38 -16.93 7.35
CA GLY A 87 -4.98 -16.66 7.03
C GLY A 87 -4.78 -15.27 6.42
N GLY A 88 -3.77 -14.55 6.91
CA GLY A 88 -3.51 -13.16 6.52
C GLY A 88 -3.28 -12.95 5.03
N SER A 89 -2.96 -11.73 4.63
CA SER A 89 -2.60 -11.41 3.25
C SER A 89 -1.10 -11.26 3.11
N ASN A 90 -0.57 -11.67 1.96
CA ASN A 90 0.70 -11.12 1.50
C ASN A 90 0.45 -9.75 0.88
N VAL A 91 1.46 -8.88 0.89
CA VAL A 91 1.39 -7.54 0.32
C VAL A 91 2.48 -7.39 -0.72
N VAL A 92 2.13 -7.02 -1.95
CA VAL A 92 3.11 -6.61 -2.96
C VAL A 92 3.14 -5.09 -3.01
N ILE A 93 4.34 -4.51 -3.03
CA ILE A 93 4.56 -3.10 -3.32
C ILE A 93 5.31 -3.04 -4.66
N ALA A 94 4.70 -2.39 -5.66
CA ALA A 94 5.26 -2.26 -6.99
C ALA A 94 6.47 -1.31 -6.99
N LYS A 95 7.51 -1.67 -7.75
CA LYS A 95 8.72 -0.84 -7.92
C LYS A 95 8.49 0.40 -8.78
N GLU A 96 7.48 0.38 -9.65
CA GLU A 96 7.21 1.44 -10.62
C GLU A 96 6.59 2.68 -9.97
N ASP A 97 5.58 2.48 -9.12
CA ASP A 97 4.70 3.53 -8.61
C ASP A 97 4.32 3.35 -7.13
N GLY A 98 4.91 2.37 -6.44
CA GLY A 98 4.63 2.10 -5.04
C GLY A 98 3.23 1.52 -4.81
N GLU A 99 2.56 1.04 -5.84
CA GLU A 99 1.22 0.48 -5.70
C GLU A 99 1.20 -0.75 -4.80
N VAL A 100 0.22 -0.78 -3.89
CA VAL A 100 0.01 -1.88 -2.94
C VAL A 100 -1.04 -2.85 -3.48
N THR A 101 -0.67 -4.12 -3.65
CA THR A 101 -1.57 -5.21 -4.03
C THR A 101 -1.64 -6.27 -2.93
N PHE A 102 -2.85 -6.60 -2.48
CA PHE A 102 -3.09 -7.67 -1.50
C PHE A 102 -3.27 -9.02 -2.18
N LEU A 103 -2.53 -10.03 -1.73
CA LEU A 103 -2.58 -11.39 -2.24
C LEU A 103 -2.94 -12.39 -1.14
N PRO A 104 -3.52 -13.54 -1.48
CA PRO A 104 -3.61 -14.68 -0.56
C PRO A 104 -2.22 -15.05 0.00
N ASN A 105 -2.20 -15.59 1.22
CA ASN A 105 -0.98 -16.09 1.88
C ASN A 105 -0.47 -17.41 1.27
N PHE A 106 -0.07 -17.37 0.00
CA PHE A 106 0.66 -18.44 -0.66
C PHE A 106 2.17 -18.32 -0.39
N PRO A 107 2.94 -19.41 -0.56
CA PRO A 107 4.40 -19.33 -0.58
C PRO A 107 4.88 -18.28 -1.59
N PRO A 108 6.01 -17.60 -1.34
CA PRO A 108 6.45 -16.46 -2.17
C PRO A 108 6.46 -16.71 -3.68
N PRO A 109 6.96 -17.85 -4.21
CA PRO A 109 6.96 -18.09 -5.65
C PRO A 109 5.55 -18.12 -6.28
N GLU A 110 4.56 -18.66 -5.55
CA GLU A 110 3.19 -18.75 -6.04
C GLU A 110 2.43 -17.42 -5.92
N ALA A 111 2.73 -16.64 -4.88
CA ALA A 111 2.22 -15.28 -4.75
C ALA A 111 2.74 -14.37 -5.87
N VAL A 112 4.03 -14.43 -6.20
CA VAL A 112 4.63 -13.68 -7.31
C VAL A 112 4.00 -14.07 -8.66
N LYS A 113 3.84 -15.37 -8.93
CA LYS A 113 3.13 -15.85 -10.14
C LYS A 113 1.70 -15.32 -10.22
N LEU A 114 0.98 -15.26 -9.09
CA LEU A 114 -0.36 -14.68 -9.05
C LEU A 114 -0.32 -13.18 -9.36
N TYR A 115 0.62 -12.44 -8.77
CA TYR A 115 0.79 -11.01 -9.03
C TYR A 115 0.96 -10.72 -10.53
N HIS A 116 1.89 -11.40 -11.21
CA HIS A 116 2.09 -11.20 -12.65
C HIS A 116 0.83 -11.47 -13.48
N ARG A 117 0.04 -12.49 -13.12
CA ARG A 117 -1.24 -12.76 -13.79
C ARG A 117 -2.25 -11.63 -13.60
N LEU A 118 -2.31 -11.06 -12.39
CA LEU A 118 -3.20 -9.93 -12.09
C LEU A 118 -2.76 -8.67 -12.85
N ARG A 119 -1.44 -8.39 -12.88
CA ARG A 119 -0.87 -7.23 -13.57
C ARG A 119 -1.08 -7.32 -15.09
N ALA A 120 -0.83 -8.48 -15.68
CA ALA A 120 -1.04 -8.71 -17.12
C ALA A 120 -2.51 -8.57 -17.55
N ASN A 121 -3.46 -8.76 -16.62
CA ASN A 121 -4.90 -8.70 -16.89
C ASN A 121 -5.52 -7.33 -16.57
N ARG A 122 -4.73 -6.31 -16.20
CA ARG A 122 -5.29 -4.97 -15.99
C ARG A 122 -5.62 -4.30 -17.31
N PRO A 123 -6.83 -3.73 -17.46
CA PRO A 123 -7.10 -2.81 -18.55
C PRO A 123 -6.23 -1.55 -18.37
N GLY A 124 -5.46 -1.20 -19.40
CA GLY A 124 -4.67 0.03 -19.47
C GLY A 124 -5.49 1.25 -19.87
#